data_AF-A0A929TYG5-F1
#
_entry.id   AF-A0A929TYG5-F1
#
_cell.length_a   1.000
_cell.length_b   1.000
_cell.length_c   1.000
_cell.angle_alpha   90.00
_cell.angle_beta   90.00
_cell.angle_gamma   90.00
#
_symmetry.space_group_name_H-M   'P 1'
#
loop_
_entity.id
_entity.type
_entity.pdbx_description
1 polymer ?
#
loop_
_entity_poly.entity_id
_entity_poly.type
_entity_poly.pdbx_seq_one_letter_code
_entity_poly.pdbx_strand_id
1 'polypeptide(L)' 'MGEKVPAFIYFEDISGRGRLLLEFLHRYFKLFPEDVFMERHFYTKDDIDKLYAKVPWNETWMYEDPKTF' A
#
# COMPACT_ATOMS: atom_id res chain seq x y z
N MET A 1 -26.26 11.61 -4.66
CA MET A 1 -24.87 11.84 -4.19
C MET A 1 -24.02 10.78 -4.87
N GLY A 2 -23.11 11.16 -5.76
CA GLY A 2 -22.24 10.19 -6.44
C GLY A 2 -21.16 9.70 -5.48
N GLU A 3 -20.89 8.39 -5.48
CA GLU A 3 -19.75 7.82 -4.76
C GLU A 3 -18.46 8.50 -5.23
N LYS A 4 -17.67 8.99 -4.28
CA LYS A 4 -16.40 9.63 -4.58
C LYS A 4 -15.38 8.53 -4.85
N VAL A 5 -14.94 8.40 -6.10
CA VAL A 5 -13.87 7.47 -6.47
C VAL A 5 -12.59 7.90 -5.76
N PRO A 6 -11.91 7.01 -5.01
CA PRO A 6 -10.67 7.36 -4.33
C PRO A 6 -9.58 7.73 -5.34
N ALA A 7 -8.79 8.75 -4.99
CA ALA A 7 -7.56 9.02 -5.72
C ALA A 7 -6.57 7.90 -5.40
N PHE A 8 -5.91 7.37 -6.43
CA PHE A 8 -4.96 6.28 -6.26
C PHE A 8 -3.60 6.58 -6.90
N ILE A 9 -2.57 6.00 -6.29
CA ILE A 9 -1.20 6.00 -6.82
C ILE A 9 -0.95 4.66 -7.51
N TYR A 10 -0.33 4.72 -8.69
CA TYR A 10 0.10 3.57 -9.47
C TYR A 10 1.61 3.66 -9.74
N PHE A 11 2.30 2.53 -9.66
CA PHE A 11 3.73 2.41 -9.98
C PHE A 11 3.94 1.34 -11.04
N GLU A 12 4.81 1.59 -12.00
CA GLU A 12 5.26 0.58 -12.97
C GLU A 12 6.58 -0.06 -12.50
N ASP A 13 6.72 -1.37 -12.72
CA ASP A 13 7.92 -2.18 -12.44
C ASP A 13 8.56 -2.00 -11.05
N ILE A 14 7.82 -2.41 -10.01
CA ILE A 14 8.26 -2.41 -8.61
C ILE A 14 8.88 -3.75 -8.16
N SER A 15 9.13 -4.66 -9.09
CA SER A 15 9.65 -6.00 -8.81
C SER A 15 10.99 -5.93 -8.05
N GLY A 16 11.08 -6.65 -6.92
CA GLY A 16 12.28 -6.65 -6.05
C GLY A 16 12.48 -5.37 -5.24
N ARG A 17 11.58 -4.38 -5.33
CA ARG A 17 11.67 -3.09 -4.61
C ARG A 17 10.62 -2.96 -3.50
N GLY A 18 10.01 -4.07 -3.08
CA GLY A 18 8.86 -4.05 -2.19
C GLY A 18 9.09 -3.41 -0.83
N ARG A 19 10.29 -3.54 -0.27
CA ARG A 19 10.66 -2.87 0.98
C ARG A 19 10.78 -1.35 0.80
N LEU A 20 11.47 -0.90 -0.25
CA LEU A 20 11.60 0.52 -0.56
C LEU A 20 10.24 1.17 -0.79
N LEU A 21 9.36 0.49 -1.53
CA LEU A 21 7.99 0.96 -1.78
C LEU A 21 7.19 1.03 -0.47
N LEU A 22 7.29 0.02 0.39
CA LEU A 22 6.58 0.00 1.67
C LEU A 22 7.05 1.12 2.61
N GLU A 23 8.37 1.39 2.65
CA GLU A 23 8.94 2.53 3.38
C GLU A 23 8.46 3.88 2.83
N PHE A 24 8.36 4.01 1.50
CA PHE A 24 7.80 5.21 0.85
C PHE A 24 6.33 5.40 1.22
N LEU A 25 5.48 4.38 1.05
CA LEU A 25 4.05 4.46 1.31
C LEU A 25 3.74 4.76 2.78
N HIS A 26 4.48 4.15 3.72
CA HIS A 26 4.32 4.43 5.15
C HIS A 26 4.62 5.90 5.51
N ARG A 27 5.51 6.58 4.77
CA ARG A 27 5.75 8.03 4.94
C ARG A 27 4.74 8.87 4.18
N TYR A 28 4.40 8.48 2.95
CA TYR A 28 3.47 9.19 2.08
C TYR A 28 2.08 9.29 2.73
N PHE A 29 1.54 8.20 3.27
CA PHE A 29 0.22 8.19 3.90
C PHE A 29 0.15 8.92 5.25
N LYS A 30 1.28 9.31 5.85
CA LYS A 30 1.25 10.28 6.98
C LYS A 30 0.85 11.68 6.53
N LEU A 31 1.12 12.02 5.26
CA LEU A 31 0.77 13.30 4.67
C LEU A 31 -0.59 13.24 3.97
N PHE A 32 -0.92 12.11 3.36
CA PHE A 32 -2.14 11.90 2.58
C PHE A 32 -2.88 10.62 3.04
N PRO A 33 -3.52 10.62 4.22
CA PRO A 33 -4.09 9.41 4.82
C PRO A 33 -5.31 8.84 4.08
N GLU A 34 -5.97 9.67 3.26
CA GLU A 34 -7.19 9.29 2.50
C GLU A 34 -6.88 8.70 1.12
N ASP A 35 -5.62 8.77 0.68
CA ASP A 35 -5.20 8.20 -0.60
C ASP A 35 -5.07 6.68 -0.49
N VAL A 36 -5.20 6.03 -1.64
CA VAL A 36 -5.11 4.56 -1.75
C VAL A 36 -3.98 4.18 -2.70
N PHE A 37 -3.20 3.17 -2.34
CA PHE A 37 -2.23 2.59 -3.27
C PHE A 37 -2.89 1.44 -4.03
N MET A 38 -2.73 1.43 -5.35
CA MET A 38 -3.29 0.41 -6.23
C MET A 38 -2.16 -0.39 -6.90
N GLU A 39 -2.19 -1.70 -6.69
CA GLU A 39 -1.44 -2.68 -7.49
C GLU A 39 -2.42 -3.77 -7.95
N ARG A 40 -2.29 -5.01 -7.44
CA ARG A 40 -3.34 -6.04 -7.60
C ARG A 40 -4.55 -5.82 -6.71
N HIS A 41 -4.34 -5.16 -5.58
CA HIS A 41 -5.36 -4.79 -4.60
C HIS A 41 -5.21 -3.32 -4.22
N PHE A 42 -6.20 -2.83 -3.49
CA PHE A 42 -6.20 -1.49 -2.92
C PHE A 42 -5.70 -1.54 -1.48
N TYR A 43 -4.71 -0.72 -1.17
CA TYR A 43 -4.11 -0.61 0.15
C TYR A 43 -4.39 0.77 0.73
N THR A 44 -5.03 0.80 1.89
CA THR A 44 -5.22 2.01 2.69
C THR A 44 -3.99 2.28 3.55
N LYS A 45 -3.97 3.43 4.21
CA LYS A 45 -2.98 3.73 5.25
C LYS A 45 -2.89 2.64 6.31
N ASP A 46 -4.02 2.15 6.80
CA ASP A 46 -4.05 1.15 7.87
C ASP A 46 -3.47 -0.19 7.41
N ASP A 47 -3.69 -0.57 6.15
CA ASP A 47 -3.11 -1.78 5.57
C ASP A 47 -1.59 -1.68 5.46
N ILE A 48 -1.09 -0.52 5.00
CA ILE A 48 0.34 -0.23 4.93
C ILE A 48 0.99 -0.20 6.31
N ASP A 49 0.33 0.38 7.32
CA ASP A 49 0.86 0.42 8.69
C ASP A 49 0.95 -0.98 9.30
N LYS A 50 -0.06 -1.84 9.05
CA LYS A 50 -0.02 -3.26 9.47
C LYS A 50 1.12 -4.02 8.79
N LEU A 51 1.28 -3.85 7.48
CA LEU A 51 2.38 -4.46 6.72
C LEU A 51 3.75 -3.99 7.23
N TYR A 52 3.89 -2.70 7.50
CA TYR A 52 5.12 -2.10 7.99
C TYR A 52 5.51 -2.59 9.40
N ALA A 53 4.53 -2.92 10.24
CA ALA A 53 4.78 -3.46 11.57
C ALA A 53 5.12 -4.96 11.58
N LYS A 54 4.86 -5.70 10.49
CA LYS A 54 4.98 -7.16 10.43
C LYS A 54 6.44 -7.58 10.20
N VAL A 55 6.92 -8.53 11.01
CA VAL A 55 8.24 -9.18 10.86
C VAL A 55 8.08 -10.71 10.79
N PRO A 56 8.85 -11.42 9.94
CA PRO A 56 9.76 -10.89 8.91
C PRO A 56 9.00 -10.19 7.77
N TRP A 57 9.69 -9.29 7.08
CA TRP A 57 9.12 -8.53 5.97
C TRP A 57 8.81 -9.46 4.79
N ASN A 58 7.60 -9.34 4.24
CA ASN A 58 7.20 -10.05 3.04
C ASN A 58 7.55 -9.19 1.81
N GLU A 59 8.57 -9.56 1.03
CA GLU A 59 9.00 -8.77 -0.14
C GLU A 59 7.96 -8.74 -1.28
N THR A 60 6.98 -9.66 -1.26
CA THR A 60 5.91 -9.79 -2.26
C THR A 60 4.55 -9.31 -1.77
N TRP A 61 4.51 -8.55 -0.66
CA TRP A 61 3.27 -8.10 -0.02
C TRP A 61 2.28 -7.40 -0.98
N MET A 62 2.77 -6.68 -1.99
CA MET A 62 1.93 -5.92 -2.94
C MET A 62 1.04 -6.80 -3.83
N TYR A 63 1.29 -8.10 -3.86
CA TYR A 63 0.49 -9.07 -4.61
C TYR A 63 -0.53 -9.80 -3.73
N GLU A 64 -0.49 -9.64 -2.41
CA GLU A 64 -1.40 -10.28 -1.46
C GLU A 64 -2.63 -9.41 -1.21
N ASP A 65 -3.78 -10.00 -0.87
CA ASP A 65 -4.95 -9.21 -0.52
C ASP A 65 -4.76 -8.66 0.91
N PRO A 66 -4.82 -7.33 1.13
CA PRO A 66 -4.69 -6.75 2.46
C PRO A 66 -5.71 -7.24 3.49
N LYS A 67 -6.79 -7.86 3.04
CA LYS A 67 -7.80 -8.49 3.90
C LYS A 67 -7.39 -9.87 4.43
N THR A 68 -6.28 -10.42 3.96
CA THR A 68 -5.86 -11.80 4.28
C THR A 68 -4.78 -11.90 5.34
N PHE A 69 -4.28 -10.78 5.86
CA PHE A 69 -3.22 -10.75 6.87
C PHE A 69 -3.51 -9.84 8.07
#